data_AF-W4KIY2-F1
#
_entry.id   AF-W4KIY2-F1
#
_cell.length_a   1.000
_cell.length_b   1.000
_cell.length_c   1.000
_cell.angle_alpha   90.00
_cell.angle_beta   90.00
_cell.angle_gamma   90.00
#
_symmetry.space_group_name_H-M   'P 1'
#
loop_
_entity.id
_entity.type
_entity.pdbx_description
1 polymer ?
#
loop_
_entity_poly.entity_id
_entity_poly.type
_entity_poly.pdbx_seq_one_letter_code
_entity_poly.pdbx_strand_id
1 'polypeptide(L)'
;MDRFLRVLSPDRSKATSTRDPPRPYARRLFQAQSDPFAAAVAPPLDEPAATRKSRQRAEAEARRVSSAIDEQLRKEHVEAAVRRARGRVPITARLHAVHANVFRPQAEPDSEMPASDADALDPVRRPRVHFEEITKFLELDLATEPANYRTRSRHKLSILISVKFEELSTDVYDELLRRRSNFEGNGPFVPHLPYQDDFHPKRLSHRQSLSSLGESAFAHLAGDICYELLRRFPEIEPQVHPQIYLFLGFFD
;
A
#
# COMPACT_ATOMS: atom_id res chain seq x y z
N MET A 1 -62.08 33.09 48.57
CA MET A 1 -62.52 34.09 47.57
C MET A 1 -61.30 34.90 47.20
N ASP A 2 -60.87 34.75 45.94
CA ASP A 2 -60.03 35.64 45.11
C ASP A 2 -58.70 36.21 45.64
N ARG A 3 -57.53 36.04 44.99
CA ARG A 3 -57.02 36.33 43.62
C ARG A 3 -56.25 37.67 43.54
N PHE A 4 -55.00 37.58 43.04
CA PHE A 4 -54.19 38.60 42.33
C PHE A 4 -53.63 39.77 43.17
N LEU A 5 -52.41 40.34 42.99
CA LEU A 5 -51.40 40.45 41.91
C LEU A 5 -49.97 40.47 42.54
N ARG A 6 -48.97 39.70 42.10
CA ARG A 6 -47.89 40.01 41.13
C ARG A 6 -47.20 41.39 41.29
N VAL A 7 -45.86 41.40 41.45
CA VAL A 7 -44.84 42.02 40.53
C VAL A 7 -43.41 42.02 41.15
N LEU A 8 -42.52 41.26 40.50
CA LEU A 8 -41.10 41.50 40.10
C LEU A 8 -40.04 42.14 41.05
N SER A 9 -39.01 41.32 41.38
CA SER A 9 -37.51 41.50 41.36
C SER A 9 -36.82 42.83 41.72
N PRO A 10 -35.52 42.87 42.18
CA PRO A 10 -34.43 41.99 41.71
C PRO A 10 -33.32 41.55 42.71
N ASP A 11 -32.59 40.49 42.32
CA ASP A 11 -31.12 40.22 42.36
C ASP A 11 -30.25 40.55 43.60
N ARG A 12 -29.07 39.95 43.86
CA ARG A 12 -28.33 38.71 43.51
C ARG A 12 -26.97 38.93 44.19
N SER A 13 -26.45 38.01 44.98
CA SER A 13 -25.01 37.95 45.25
C SER A 13 -24.58 36.56 45.73
N LYS A 14 -24.32 35.68 44.76
CA LYS A 14 -23.40 34.56 44.94
C LYS A 14 -22.39 34.62 43.81
N ALA A 15 -21.21 35.13 44.14
CA ALA A 15 -20.05 35.17 43.27
C ALA A 15 -19.47 33.76 43.14
N THR A 16 -19.60 33.17 41.96
CA THR A 16 -18.78 32.04 41.52
C THR A 16 -17.74 32.58 40.55
N SER A 17 -16.48 32.60 41.01
CA SER A 17 -15.31 32.95 40.24
C SER A 17 -15.05 31.87 39.17
N THR A 18 -15.50 32.13 37.95
CA THR A 18 -15.16 31.32 36.77
C THR A 18 -13.87 31.87 36.17
N ARG A 19 -12.74 31.22 36.46
CA ARG A 19 -11.50 31.43 35.70
C ARG A 19 -11.67 30.79 34.33
N ASP A 20 -11.82 31.61 33.30
CA ASP A 20 -11.70 31.16 31.91
C ASP A 20 -10.27 30.65 31.64
N PRO A 21 -10.08 29.49 30.98
CA PRO A 21 -8.77 29.10 30.49
C PRO A 21 -8.32 30.04 29.35
N PRO A 22 -7.01 30.32 29.21
CA PRO A 22 -6.52 31.24 28.19
C PRO A 22 -6.81 30.67 26.81
N ARG A 23 -7.51 31.45 25.97
CA ARG A 23 -7.82 31.09 24.58
C ARG A 23 -6.51 30.76 23.84
N PRO A 24 -6.41 29.62 23.12
CA PRO A 24 -5.19 29.20 22.41
C PRO A 24 -4.73 30.16 21.30
N TYR A 25 -5.51 31.21 21.01
CA TYR A 25 -5.18 32.28 20.07
C TYR A 25 -4.37 33.44 20.69
N ALA A 26 -4.37 33.60 22.02
CA ALA A 26 -3.62 34.70 22.66
C ALA A 26 -2.10 34.49 22.58
N ARG A 27 -1.64 33.24 22.59
CA ARG A 27 -0.21 32.89 22.46
C ARG A 27 0.34 33.20 21.06
N ARG A 28 -0.50 33.09 20.02
CA ARG A 28 -0.12 33.32 18.63
C ARG A 28 0.03 34.81 18.26
N LEU A 29 -0.65 35.69 18.98
CA LEU A 29 -0.55 37.14 18.76
C LEU A 29 0.67 37.77 19.47
N PHE A 30 1.09 37.22 20.61
CA PHE A 30 2.27 37.71 21.33
C PHE A 30 3.62 37.26 20.72
N GLN A 31 3.65 36.08 20.08
CA GLN A 31 4.87 35.53 19.49
C GLN A 31 5.24 36.17 18.13
N ALA A 32 4.28 36.82 17.47
CA ALA A 32 4.53 37.53 16.21
C ALA A 32 5.17 38.92 16.41
N GLN A 33 5.15 39.46 17.64
CA GLN A 33 5.74 40.78 17.94
C GLN A 33 7.23 40.73 18.28
N SER A 34 7.83 39.54 18.40
CA SER A 34 9.23 39.36 18.78
C SER A 34 10.03 38.49 17.80
N ASP A 35 9.54 38.31 16.58
CA ASP A 35 10.29 37.62 15.53
C ASP A 35 11.04 38.65 14.67
N PRO A 36 12.37 38.79 14.83
CA PRO A 36 13.16 39.75 14.06
C PRO A 36 13.10 39.48 12.54
N PHE A 37 12.80 38.24 12.13
CA PHE A 37 12.67 37.87 10.72
C PHE A 37 11.33 38.34 10.14
N ALA A 38 10.25 38.21 10.91
CA ALA A 38 8.94 38.71 10.52
C ALA A 38 8.93 40.24 10.39
N ALA A 39 9.66 40.93 11.27
CA ALA A 39 9.82 42.39 11.20
C ALA A 39 10.65 42.84 9.98
N ALA A 40 11.66 42.06 9.57
CA ALA A 40 12.48 42.36 8.39
C ALA A 40 11.76 42.12 7.05
N VAL A 41 10.80 41.19 7.03
CA VAL A 41 9.97 40.88 5.86
C VAL A 41 8.70 41.75 5.81
N ALA A 42 8.35 42.42 6.92
CA ALA A 42 7.19 43.28 6.99
C ALA A 42 7.33 44.51 6.08
N PRO A 43 6.22 44.98 5.47
CA PRO A 43 6.23 46.22 4.71
C PRO A 43 6.74 47.40 5.56
N PRO A 44 7.55 48.31 4.98
CA PRO A 44 8.03 49.49 5.69
C PRO A 44 6.85 50.35 6.17
N LEU A 45 6.93 50.81 7.43
CA LEU A 45 5.81 51.46 8.14
C LEU A 45 5.32 52.74 7.45
N ASP A 46 6.22 53.50 6.81
CA ASP A 46 5.95 54.83 6.24
C ASP A 46 5.95 54.86 4.69
N GLU A 47 5.53 53.77 4.04
CA GLU A 47 5.49 53.72 2.56
C GLU A 47 4.44 54.67 1.95
N PRO A 48 4.80 55.50 0.94
CA PRO A 48 3.81 56.34 0.25
C PRO A 48 2.83 55.49 -0.56
N ALA A 49 1.58 55.96 -0.67
CA ALA A 49 0.46 55.19 -1.22
C ALA A 49 0.68 54.68 -2.67
N ALA A 50 1.44 55.43 -3.49
CA ALA A 50 1.81 55.01 -4.84
C ALA A 50 2.75 53.79 -4.83
N THR A 51 3.79 53.83 -3.99
CA THR A 51 4.76 52.74 -3.82
C THR A 51 4.11 51.47 -3.26
N ARG A 52 3.17 51.63 -2.31
CA ARG A 52 2.37 50.51 -1.78
C ARG A 52 1.56 49.81 -2.87
N LYS A 53 0.89 50.57 -3.75
CA LYS A 53 0.10 50.01 -4.85
C LYS A 53 0.98 49.26 -5.85
N SER A 54 2.16 49.80 -6.18
CA SER A 54 3.12 49.13 -7.05
C SER A 54 3.64 47.82 -6.45
N ARG A 55 3.98 47.83 -5.14
CA ARG A 55 4.41 46.63 -4.41
C ARG A 55 3.33 45.55 -4.37
N GLN A 56 2.09 45.92 -4.05
CA GLN A 56 0.96 44.98 -4.02
C GLN A 56 0.66 44.39 -5.39
N ARG A 57 0.79 45.17 -6.47
CA ARG A 57 0.67 44.66 -7.85
C ARG A 57 1.77 43.66 -8.18
N ALA A 58 3.02 43.98 -7.85
CA ALA A 58 4.15 43.08 -8.06
C ALA A 58 4.03 41.79 -7.22
N GLU A 59 3.57 41.88 -5.97
CA GLU A 59 3.33 40.71 -5.11
C GLU A 59 2.18 39.84 -5.65
N ALA A 60 1.12 40.45 -6.18
CA ALA A 60 0.02 39.73 -6.80
C ALA A 60 0.45 39.03 -8.10
N GLU A 61 1.31 39.65 -8.90
CA GLU A 61 1.90 39.05 -10.09
C GLU A 61 2.84 37.89 -9.73
N ALA A 62 3.72 38.08 -8.74
CA ALA A 62 4.60 37.03 -8.24
C ALA A 62 3.81 35.81 -7.71
N ARG A 63 2.71 36.02 -7.00
CA ARG A 63 1.81 34.93 -6.56
C ARG A 63 1.21 34.18 -7.74
N ARG A 64 0.77 34.90 -8.79
CA ARG A 64 0.23 34.27 -10.01
C ARG A 64 1.29 33.42 -10.70
N VAL A 65 2.51 33.94 -10.85
CA VAL A 65 3.63 33.21 -11.47
C VAL A 65 3.99 31.97 -10.65
N SER A 66 4.10 32.10 -9.32
CA SER A 66 4.39 30.95 -8.44
C SER A 66 3.33 29.85 -8.56
N SER A 67 2.05 30.21 -8.51
CA SER A 67 0.97 29.22 -8.66
C SER A 67 0.97 28.55 -10.03
N ALA A 68 1.31 29.27 -11.11
CA ALA A 68 1.44 28.70 -12.44
C ALA A 68 2.60 27.70 -12.54
N ILE A 69 3.74 28.03 -11.91
CA ILE A 69 4.91 27.13 -11.84
C ILE A 69 4.56 25.86 -11.04
N ASP A 70 3.93 26.00 -9.87
CA ASP A 70 3.53 24.86 -9.05
C ASP A 70 2.53 23.94 -9.78
N GLU A 71 1.61 24.53 -10.53
CA GLU A 71 0.65 23.78 -11.36
C GLU A 71 1.37 23.05 -12.50
N GLN A 72 2.34 23.70 -13.16
CA GLN A 72 3.15 23.08 -14.21
C GLN A 72 3.99 21.92 -13.65
N LEU A 73 4.68 22.11 -12.54
CA LEU A 73 5.44 21.05 -11.86
C LEU A 73 4.53 19.88 -11.50
N ARG A 74 3.32 20.14 -10.99
CA ARG A 74 2.35 19.08 -10.70
C ARG A 74 1.95 18.31 -11.96
N LYS A 75 1.70 19.00 -13.07
CA LYS A 75 1.39 18.36 -14.37
C LYS A 75 2.56 17.52 -14.86
N GLU A 76 3.78 18.04 -14.82
CA GLU A 76 5.00 17.32 -15.21
C GLU A 76 5.25 16.10 -14.33
N HIS A 77 5.01 16.18 -13.02
CA HIS A 77 5.11 15.04 -12.10
C HIS A 77 4.08 13.94 -12.42
N VAL A 78 2.84 14.32 -12.70
CA VAL A 78 1.78 13.38 -13.11
C VAL A 78 2.13 12.76 -14.46
N GLU A 79 2.57 13.55 -15.44
CA GLU A 79 3.00 13.05 -16.74
C GLU A 79 4.22 12.14 -16.65
N ALA A 80 5.20 12.46 -15.80
CA ALA A 80 6.36 11.62 -15.54
C ALA A 80 5.96 10.29 -14.90
N ALA A 81 5.00 10.30 -13.97
CA ALA A 81 4.42 9.08 -13.39
C ALA A 81 3.71 8.23 -14.47
N VAL A 82 2.94 8.88 -15.37
CA VAL A 82 2.29 8.22 -16.50
C VAL A 82 3.31 7.66 -17.49
N ARG A 83 4.39 8.38 -17.80
CA ARG A 83 5.49 7.90 -18.66
C ARG A 83 6.21 6.70 -18.05
N ARG A 84 6.47 6.71 -16.74
CA ARG A 84 7.02 5.57 -16.00
C ARG A 84 6.08 4.35 -16.05
N ALA A 85 4.77 4.57 -15.95
CA ALA A 85 3.78 3.50 -16.06
C ALA A 85 3.67 2.93 -17.48
N ARG A 86 3.73 3.78 -18.52
CA ARG A 86 3.61 3.36 -19.93
C ARG A 86 4.79 2.51 -20.44
N GLY A 87 5.97 2.65 -19.83
CA GLY A 87 7.16 1.85 -20.17
C GLY A 87 7.33 0.55 -19.37
N ARG A 88 6.55 0.35 -18.30
CA ARG A 88 6.61 -0.85 -17.47
C ARG A 88 5.66 -1.88 -18.08
N VAL A 89 6.24 -2.80 -18.86
CA VAL A 89 5.55 -4.02 -19.30
C VAL A 89 5.16 -4.78 -18.02
N PRO A 90 3.88 -5.13 -17.82
CA PRO A 90 3.49 -5.91 -16.65
C PRO A 90 4.33 -7.20 -16.62
N ILE A 91 4.75 -7.67 -15.45
CA ILE A 91 5.61 -8.85 -15.24
C ILE A 91 5.04 -10.03 -16.02
N THR A 92 3.73 -10.16 -15.99
CA THR A 92 2.99 -11.18 -16.71
C THR A 92 3.26 -11.13 -18.23
N ALA A 93 3.43 -9.95 -18.83
CA ALA A 93 3.82 -9.76 -20.23
C ALA A 93 5.27 -10.08 -20.59
N ARG A 94 6.18 -10.11 -19.62
CA ARG A 94 7.55 -10.59 -19.85
C ARG A 94 7.63 -12.13 -19.85
N LEU A 95 6.73 -12.80 -19.14
CA LEU A 95 6.64 -14.26 -19.06
C LEU A 95 6.45 -14.91 -20.44
N HIS A 96 5.70 -14.26 -21.33
CA HIS A 96 5.41 -14.72 -22.69
C HIS A 96 6.61 -14.60 -23.66
N ALA A 97 7.62 -13.77 -23.34
CA ALA A 97 8.82 -13.63 -24.16
C ALA A 97 9.87 -14.71 -23.89
N VAL A 98 9.77 -15.43 -22.75
CA VAL A 98 10.76 -16.43 -22.32
C VAL A 98 10.23 -17.87 -22.42
N HIS A 99 8.90 -18.09 -22.36
CA HIS A 99 8.32 -19.43 -22.41
C HIS A 99 7.35 -19.61 -23.58
N ALA A 100 7.90 -19.78 -24.78
CA ALA A 100 7.28 -20.67 -25.77
C ALA A 100 7.85 -22.07 -25.53
N ASN A 101 6.98 -23.00 -25.11
CA ASN A 101 7.27 -24.35 -24.62
C ASN A 101 7.69 -24.39 -23.14
N VAL A 102 6.78 -24.81 -22.26
CA VAL A 102 6.91 -26.04 -21.46
C VAL A 102 5.59 -26.28 -20.73
N PHE A 103 5.03 -27.46 -20.98
CA PHE A 103 3.99 -28.18 -20.23
C PHE A 103 2.59 -27.56 -20.12
N ARG A 104 1.74 -27.94 -21.10
CA ARG A 104 0.28 -28.00 -20.95
C ARG A 104 -0.06 -29.41 -20.43
N PRO A 105 -0.50 -29.60 -19.18
CA PRO A 105 -1.21 -30.82 -18.83
C PRO A 105 -2.56 -30.74 -19.54
N GLN A 106 -2.83 -31.68 -20.46
CA GLN A 106 -4.17 -31.83 -20.98
C GLN A 106 -5.08 -32.29 -19.83
N ALA A 107 -6.04 -31.45 -19.47
CA ALA A 107 -7.17 -31.86 -18.67
C ALA A 107 -8.09 -32.70 -19.57
N GLU A 108 -8.02 -34.02 -19.42
CA GLU A 108 -9.07 -34.93 -19.86
C GLU A 108 -10.26 -34.80 -18.90
N PRO A 109 -11.51 -34.73 -19.39
CA PRO A 109 -12.70 -34.68 -18.55
C PRO A 109 -13.03 -36.08 -18.04
N ASP A 110 -13.59 -36.14 -16.83
CA ASP A 110 -14.31 -37.28 -16.25
C ASP A 110 -13.47 -38.45 -15.69
N SER A 111 -12.79 -38.21 -14.56
CA SER A 111 -12.77 -39.19 -13.46
C SER A 111 -12.40 -38.50 -12.14
N GLU A 112 -13.37 -38.35 -11.24
CA GLU A 112 -13.11 -38.06 -9.83
C GLU A 112 -12.37 -39.25 -9.20
N MET A 113 -11.05 -39.25 -9.31
CA MET A 113 -10.20 -40.11 -8.49
C MET A 113 -10.02 -39.43 -7.13
N PRO A 114 -10.33 -40.10 -6.00
CA PRO A 114 -10.05 -39.54 -4.69
C PRO A 114 -8.54 -39.28 -4.60
N ALA A 115 -8.16 -38.09 -4.12
CA ALA A 115 -6.78 -37.73 -3.84
C ALA A 115 -6.09 -38.92 -3.15
N SER A 116 -5.11 -39.53 -3.83
CA SER A 116 -4.46 -40.72 -3.31
C SER A 116 -3.79 -40.38 -1.98
N ASP A 117 -3.88 -41.29 -1.01
CA ASP A 117 -3.32 -41.13 0.34
C ASP A 117 -1.82 -40.75 0.35
N ALA A 118 -1.12 -40.96 -0.77
CA ALA A 118 0.25 -40.53 -1.01
C ALA A 118 0.46 -39.00 -0.99
N ASP A 119 -0.55 -38.20 -1.33
CA ASP A 119 -0.45 -36.73 -1.30
C ASP A 119 -0.51 -36.17 0.14
N ALA A 120 -1.05 -36.95 1.07
CA ALA A 120 -1.05 -36.63 2.50
C ALA A 120 0.27 -36.96 3.21
N LEU A 121 1.16 -37.74 2.57
CA LEU A 121 2.37 -38.27 3.18
C LEU A 121 3.61 -37.37 3.04
N ASP A 122 3.62 -36.41 2.11
CA ASP A 122 4.73 -35.48 1.93
C ASP A 122 4.33 -34.04 2.32
N PRO A 123 4.61 -33.60 3.55
CA PRO A 123 4.27 -32.26 4.03
C PRO A 123 5.05 -31.14 3.31
N VAL A 124 6.10 -31.48 2.54
CA VAL A 124 6.97 -30.52 1.85
C VAL A 124 6.54 -30.31 0.40
N ARG A 125 5.81 -31.26 -0.20
CA ARG A 125 5.42 -31.21 -1.61
C ARG A 125 4.71 -29.91 -2.00
N ARG A 126 3.64 -29.54 -1.28
CA ARG A 126 2.87 -28.31 -1.57
C ARG A 126 3.69 -27.04 -1.34
N PRO A 127 4.36 -26.85 -0.17
CA PRO A 127 5.30 -25.76 0.04
C PRO A 127 6.35 -25.62 -1.07
N ARG A 128 6.89 -26.73 -1.57
CA ARG A 128 7.88 -26.75 -2.66
C ARG A 128 7.29 -26.22 -3.97
N VAL A 129 6.11 -26.69 -4.37
CA VAL A 129 5.43 -26.20 -5.59
C VAL A 129 5.14 -24.70 -5.50
N HIS A 130 4.65 -24.23 -4.35
CA HIS A 130 4.42 -22.80 -4.13
C HIS A 130 5.73 -22.01 -4.28
N PHE A 131 6.80 -22.48 -3.62
CA PHE A 131 8.10 -21.83 -3.67
C PHE A 131 8.65 -21.75 -5.10
N GLU A 132 8.61 -22.84 -5.87
CA GLU A 132 9.09 -22.87 -7.26
C GLU A 132 8.34 -21.88 -8.16
N GLU A 133 7.00 -21.88 -8.12
CA GLU A 133 6.20 -21.01 -8.99
C GLU A 133 6.29 -19.53 -8.60
N ILE A 134 6.28 -19.22 -7.30
CA ILE A 134 6.46 -17.84 -6.83
C ILE A 134 7.86 -17.34 -7.18
N THR A 135 8.87 -18.20 -7.06
CA THR A 135 10.24 -17.85 -7.41
C THR A 135 10.39 -17.50 -8.88
N LYS A 136 9.84 -18.31 -9.80
CA LYS A 136 9.82 -17.99 -11.24
C LYS A 136 9.15 -16.66 -11.54
N PHE A 137 8.06 -16.35 -10.83
CA PHE A 137 7.39 -15.05 -10.96
C PHE A 137 8.27 -13.89 -10.48
N LEU A 138 9.00 -14.07 -9.38
CA LEU A 138 9.89 -13.04 -8.83
C LEU A 138 11.15 -12.82 -9.68
N GLU A 139 11.74 -13.85 -10.28
CA GLU A 139 12.91 -13.72 -11.17
C GLU A 139 12.69 -12.69 -12.29
N LEU A 140 11.44 -12.55 -12.75
CA LEU A 140 11.06 -11.58 -13.78
C LEU A 140 10.94 -10.14 -13.26
N ASP A 141 10.80 -9.94 -11.95
CA ASP A 141 10.68 -8.63 -11.29
C ASP A 141 12.00 -8.18 -10.63
N LEU A 142 12.86 -9.13 -10.22
CA LEU A 142 14.17 -8.92 -9.58
C LEU A 142 15.09 -7.97 -10.36
N ALA A 143 14.91 -7.82 -11.67
CA ALA A 143 15.65 -6.88 -12.50
C ALA A 143 15.33 -5.39 -12.20
N THR A 144 14.31 -5.08 -11.39
CA THR A 144 13.70 -3.75 -11.37
C THR A 144 13.80 -3.01 -10.02
N GLU A 145 13.98 -3.66 -8.86
CA GLU A 145 13.86 -2.99 -7.55
C GLU A 145 14.95 -3.38 -6.53
N PRO A 146 15.49 -2.41 -5.74
CA PRO A 146 16.56 -2.64 -4.77
C PRO A 146 16.11 -3.38 -3.50
N ALA A 147 17.04 -4.08 -2.85
CA ALA A 147 16.76 -5.10 -1.84
C ALA A 147 16.27 -4.63 -0.44
N ASN A 148 15.95 -3.35 -0.23
CA ASN A 148 16.01 -2.75 1.10
C ASN A 148 14.68 -2.54 1.85
N TYR A 149 13.55 -3.14 1.45
CA TYR A 149 12.23 -2.83 2.06
C TYR A 149 11.55 -3.96 2.87
N ARG A 150 12.25 -5.02 3.27
CA ARG A 150 11.60 -6.31 3.60
C ARG A 150 11.37 -6.67 5.09
N THR A 151 11.62 -5.80 6.07
CA THR A 151 11.75 -6.27 7.47
C THR A 151 10.46 -6.36 8.30
N ARG A 152 9.43 -5.53 8.07
CA ARG A 152 8.24 -5.49 8.95
C ARG A 152 7.20 -6.59 8.69
N SER A 153 6.99 -6.98 7.45
CA SER A 153 6.06 -8.04 7.04
C SER A 153 6.57 -9.43 7.46
N ARG A 154 7.88 -9.67 7.36
CA ARG A 154 8.52 -10.93 7.77
C ARG A 154 8.29 -11.27 9.23
N HIS A 155 8.36 -10.29 10.14
CA HIS A 155 8.06 -10.55 11.55
C HIS A 155 6.60 -10.99 11.76
N LYS A 156 5.65 -10.44 11.00
CA LYS A 156 4.24 -10.88 11.07
C LYS A 156 4.05 -12.29 10.52
N LEU A 157 4.79 -12.66 9.47
CA LEU A 157 4.79 -14.01 8.91
C LEU A 157 5.44 -15.04 9.83
N SER A 158 6.50 -14.66 10.54
CA SER A 158 7.19 -15.59 11.44
C SER A 158 6.35 -15.97 12.66
N ILE A 159 5.48 -15.07 13.14
CA ILE A 159 4.55 -15.32 14.26
C ILE A 159 3.22 -15.96 13.83
N LEU A 160 2.95 -16.09 12.53
CA LEU A 160 1.73 -16.75 12.04
C LEU A 160 1.76 -18.25 12.36
N ILE A 161 0.64 -18.77 12.89
CA ILE A 161 0.46 -20.20 13.15
C ILE A 161 0.58 -20.97 11.83
N SER A 162 1.20 -22.17 11.84
CA SER A 162 1.49 -22.96 10.63
C SER A 162 0.29 -23.14 9.70
N VAL A 163 -0.88 -23.50 10.24
CA VAL A 163 -2.11 -23.65 9.45
C VAL A 163 -2.50 -22.34 8.75
N LYS A 164 -2.35 -21.19 9.42
CA LYS A 164 -2.67 -19.88 8.83
C LYS A 164 -1.65 -19.43 7.81
N PHE A 165 -0.39 -19.79 8.01
CA PHE A 165 0.64 -19.56 7.00
C PHE A 165 0.39 -20.44 5.76
N GLU A 166 0.01 -21.71 5.93
CA GLU A 166 -0.33 -22.61 4.84
C GLU A 166 -1.52 -22.05 4.02
N GLU A 167 -2.61 -21.67 4.69
CA GLU A 167 -3.77 -21.01 4.06
C GLU A 167 -3.35 -19.79 3.22
N LEU A 168 -2.52 -18.91 3.81
CA LEU A 168 -2.02 -17.71 3.12
C LEU A 168 -1.13 -18.07 1.92
N SER A 169 -0.25 -19.07 2.06
CA SER A 169 0.63 -19.50 0.98
C SER A 169 -0.15 -20.05 -0.21
N THR A 170 -1.21 -20.83 0.05
CA THR A 170 -2.13 -21.32 -0.99
C THR A 170 -2.90 -20.16 -1.62
N ASP A 171 -3.43 -19.23 -0.82
CA ASP A 171 -4.19 -18.09 -1.35
C ASP A 171 -3.33 -17.19 -2.26
N VAL A 172 -2.03 -17.01 -1.94
CA VAL A 172 -1.06 -16.28 -2.78
C VAL A 172 -0.69 -17.06 -4.04
N TYR A 173 -0.53 -18.37 -3.93
CA TYR A 173 -0.28 -19.25 -5.07
C TYR A 173 -1.44 -19.24 -6.08
N ASP A 174 -2.68 -19.41 -5.58
CA ASP A 174 -3.90 -19.34 -6.41
C ASP A 174 -4.00 -17.99 -7.13
N GLU A 175 -3.70 -16.89 -6.42
CA GLU A 175 -3.73 -15.54 -7.00
C GLU A 175 -2.66 -15.35 -8.07
N LEU A 176 -1.46 -15.91 -7.88
CA LEU A 176 -0.39 -15.90 -8.89
C LEU A 176 -0.83 -16.64 -10.16
N LEU A 177 -1.42 -17.82 -10.01
CA LEU A 177 -1.95 -18.58 -11.13
C LEU A 177 -3.05 -17.81 -11.87
N ARG A 178 -4.00 -17.21 -11.13
CA ARG A 178 -5.06 -16.38 -11.71
C ARG A 178 -4.51 -15.20 -12.51
N ARG A 179 -3.53 -14.47 -11.96
CA ARG A 179 -2.87 -13.34 -12.66
C ARG A 179 -2.18 -13.81 -13.93
N ARG A 180 -1.50 -14.96 -13.89
CA ARG A 180 -0.85 -15.57 -15.06
C ARG A 180 -1.86 -15.96 -16.12
N SER A 181 -2.92 -16.70 -15.78
CA SER A 181 -3.95 -17.11 -16.74
C SER A 181 -4.67 -15.94 -17.41
N ASN A 182 -5.02 -14.91 -16.62
CA ASN A 182 -5.62 -13.68 -17.17
C ASN A 182 -4.71 -12.97 -18.15
N PHE A 183 -3.40 -13.04 -17.92
CA PHE A 183 -2.44 -12.43 -18.79
C PHE A 183 -2.20 -13.24 -20.07
N GLU A 184 -2.04 -14.55 -19.96
CA GLU A 184 -1.80 -15.45 -21.09
C GLU A 184 -3.01 -15.53 -22.04
N GLY A 185 -4.18 -15.04 -21.61
CA GLY A 185 -5.42 -15.19 -22.38
C GLY A 185 -5.90 -16.64 -22.45
N ASN A 186 -5.38 -17.50 -21.55
CA ASN A 186 -5.71 -18.90 -21.43
C ASN A 186 -7.06 -19.05 -20.70
N GLY A 187 -8.14 -18.57 -21.31
CA GLY A 187 -9.51 -18.70 -20.81
C GLY A 187 -10.23 -17.38 -20.55
N PRO A 188 -11.42 -17.43 -19.91
CA PRO A 188 -12.18 -16.24 -19.57
C PRO A 188 -11.44 -15.40 -18.52
N PHE A 189 -11.52 -14.07 -18.66
CA PHE A 189 -10.94 -13.16 -17.68
C PHE A 189 -11.62 -13.31 -16.31
N VAL A 190 -10.86 -13.71 -15.30
CA VAL A 190 -11.35 -13.93 -13.92
C VAL A 190 -10.87 -12.79 -13.03
N PRO A 191 -11.73 -11.83 -12.62
CA PRO A 191 -11.29 -10.62 -11.91
C PRO A 191 -10.82 -10.86 -10.47
N HIS A 192 -11.39 -11.85 -9.77
CA HIS A 192 -11.07 -12.18 -8.39
C HIS A 192 -11.05 -13.69 -8.18
N LEU A 193 -10.36 -14.16 -7.13
CA LEU A 193 -10.39 -15.58 -6.77
C LEU A 193 -11.83 -16.07 -6.54
N PRO A 194 -12.20 -17.26 -7.05
CA PRO A 194 -13.53 -17.81 -6.86
C PRO A 194 -13.92 -17.90 -5.39
N TYR A 195 -15.18 -17.63 -5.12
CA TYR A 195 -15.77 -17.86 -3.80
C TYR A 195 -15.90 -19.36 -3.54
N GLN A 196 -15.61 -19.78 -2.31
CA GLN A 196 -15.74 -21.17 -1.85
C GLN A 196 -16.50 -21.17 -0.52
N ASP A 197 -17.57 -21.95 -0.43
CA ASP A 197 -18.46 -21.99 0.74
C ASP A 197 -17.79 -22.54 2.00
N ASP A 198 -16.76 -23.38 1.84
CA ASP A 198 -16.04 -24.00 2.96
C ASP A 198 -15.06 -23.04 3.66
N PHE A 199 -14.86 -21.84 3.09
CA PHE A 199 -13.93 -20.87 3.66
C PHE A 199 -14.61 -19.96 4.67
N HIS A 200 -13.89 -19.74 5.78
CA HIS A 200 -14.31 -18.74 6.75
C HIS A 200 -14.42 -17.35 6.10
N PRO A 201 -15.46 -16.54 6.39
CA PRO A 201 -15.70 -15.25 5.74
C PRO A 201 -14.50 -14.29 5.73
N LYS A 202 -13.71 -14.27 6.81
CA LYS A 202 -12.46 -13.49 6.87
C LYS A 202 -11.42 -13.91 5.82
N ARG A 203 -11.28 -15.21 5.55
CA ARG A 203 -10.36 -15.72 4.52
C ARG A 203 -10.81 -15.30 3.13
N LEU A 204 -12.12 -15.36 2.86
CA LEU A 204 -12.69 -14.88 1.59
C LEU A 204 -12.43 -13.38 1.37
N SER A 205 -12.62 -12.56 2.40
CA SER A 205 -12.30 -11.12 2.33
C SER A 205 -10.80 -10.89 2.06
N HIS A 206 -9.92 -11.67 2.69
CA HIS A 206 -8.48 -11.61 2.38
C HIS A 206 -8.18 -12.05 0.95
N ARG A 207 -8.77 -13.15 0.45
CA ARG A 207 -8.62 -13.61 -0.94
C ARG A 207 -9.06 -12.53 -1.94
N GLN A 208 -10.18 -11.85 -1.68
CA GLN A 208 -10.61 -10.70 -2.49
C GLN A 208 -9.61 -9.55 -2.44
N SER A 209 -9.06 -9.26 -1.26
CA SER A 209 -8.04 -8.22 -1.08
C SER A 209 -6.76 -8.54 -1.86
N LEU A 210 -6.35 -9.81 -1.95
CA LEU A 210 -5.20 -10.24 -2.76
C LEU A 210 -5.38 -9.90 -4.24
N SER A 211 -6.57 -10.09 -4.79
CA SER A 211 -6.86 -9.75 -6.19
C SER A 211 -6.83 -8.24 -6.46
N SER A 212 -7.02 -7.41 -5.44
CA SER A 212 -6.93 -5.94 -5.53
C SER A 212 -5.50 -5.38 -5.41
N LEU A 213 -4.53 -6.20 -4.96
CA LEU A 213 -3.15 -5.75 -4.79
C LEU A 213 -2.51 -5.38 -6.13
N GLY A 214 -1.89 -4.20 -6.20
CA GLY A 214 -1.04 -3.82 -7.33
C GLY A 214 0.14 -4.78 -7.51
N GLU A 215 0.69 -4.82 -8.72
CA GLU A 215 1.73 -5.78 -9.11
C GLU A 215 2.97 -5.75 -8.21
N SER A 216 3.53 -4.55 -7.95
CA SER A 216 4.68 -4.39 -7.04
C SER A 216 4.36 -4.80 -5.59
N ALA A 217 3.15 -4.49 -5.10
CA ALA A 217 2.75 -4.88 -3.75
C ALA A 217 2.58 -6.41 -3.63
N PHE A 218 2.06 -7.05 -4.68
CA PHE A 218 1.95 -8.49 -4.77
C PHE A 218 3.32 -9.16 -4.84
N ALA A 219 4.27 -8.62 -5.62
CA ALA A 219 5.64 -9.11 -5.69
C ALA A 219 6.37 -9.03 -4.34
N HIS A 220 6.15 -7.95 -3.57
CA HIS A 220 6.68 -7.88 -2.20
C HIS A 220 6.10 -8.96 -1.28
N LEU A 221 4.78 -9.15 -1.31
CA LEU A 221 4.13 -10.21 -0.53
C LEU A 221 4.65 -11.59 -0.92
N ALA A 222 4.74 -11.87 -2.22
CA ALA A 222 5.30 -13.11 -2.77
C ALA A 222 6.73 -13.36 -2.27
N GLY A 223 7.59 -12.34 -2.28
CA GLY A 223 8.95 -12.43 -1.75
C GLY A 223 8.99 -12.76 -0.25
N ASP A 224 8.09 -12.18 0.54
CA ASP A 224 8.00 -12.47 1.97
C ASP A 224 7.51 -13.91 2.24
N ILE A 225 6.59 -14.44 1.41
CA ILE A 225 6.16 -15.83 1.47
C ILE A 225 7.30 -16.79 1.10
N CYS A 226 8.08 -16.52 0.04
CA CYS A 226 9.24 -17.33 -0.31
C CYS A 226 10.28 -17.40 0.82
N TYR A 227 10.58 -16.25 1.45
CA TYR A 227 11.48 -16.20 2.59
C TYR A 227 10.99 -17.10 3.74
N GLU A 228 9.70 -17.02 4.05
CA GLU A 228 9.12 -17.80 5.15
C GLU A 228 8.98 -19.30 4.82
N LEU A 229 8.74 -19.66 3.56
CA LEU A 229 8.74 -21.05 3.08
C LEU A 229 10.11 -21.70 3.29
N LEU A 230 11.19 -21.04 2.86
CA LEU A 230 12.56 -21.51 3.06
C LEU A 230 12.91 -21.63 4.56
N ARG A 231 12.41 -20.70 5.39
CA ARG A 231 12.65 -20.72 6.84
C ARG A 231 11.93 -21.89 7.53
N ARG A 232 10.68 -22.19 7.14
CA ARG A 232 9.87 -23.25 7.76
C ARG A 232 10.20 -24.65 7.22
N PHE A 233 10.65 -24.74 5.98
CA PHE A 233 10.93 -25.98 5.28
C PHE A 233 12.33 -25.95 4.66
N PRO A 234 13.38 -26.18 5.47
CA PRO A 234 14.76 -26.16 4.98
C PRO A 234 15.05 -27.26 3.94
N GLU A 235 14.22 -28.30 3.89
CA GLU A 235 14.28 -29.41 2.92
C GLU A 235 13.85 -29.04 1.50
N ILE A 236 13.31 -27.83 1.28
CA ILE A 236 13.00 -27.29 -0.06
C ILE A 236 14.30 -26.93 -0.80
N GLU A 237 15.36 -27.72 -0.60
CA GLU A 237 16.74 -27.37 -0.93
C GLU A 237 16.83 -26.72 -2.31
N PRO A 238 17.33 -25.49 -2.39
CA PRO A 238 16.98 -24.69 -3.53
C PRO A 238 18.01 -24.98 -4.62
N GLN A 239 17.60 -25.68 -5.69
CA GLN A 239 18.22 -25.52 -7.01
C GLN A 239 17.87 -24.14 -7.58
N VAL A 240 17.98 -23.10 -6.76
CA VAL A 240 17.43 -21.79 -6.99
C VAL A 240 18.57 -20.82 -7.24
N HIS A 241 18.35 -19.95 -8.22
CA HIS A 241 19.34 -19.03 -8.71
C HIS A 241 19.94 -18.19 -7.56
N PRO A 242 21.28 -18.02 -7.45
CA PRO A 242 21.94 -17.30 -6.36
C PRO A 242 21.38 -15.88 -6.11
N GLN A 243 20.87 -15.24 -7.16
CA GLN A 243 20.27 -13.91 -7.11
C GLN A 243 19.01 -13.84 -6.24
N ILE A 244 18.25 -14.92 -6.12
CA ILE A 244 17.05 -14.95 -5.29
C ILE A 244 17.41 -14.94 -3.82
N TYR A 245 18.49 -15.61 -3.42
CA TYR A 245 18.95 -15.51 -2.03
C TYR A 245 19.42 -14.11 -1.66
N LEU A 246 20.09 -13.41 -2.59
CA LEU A 246 20.43 -12.00 -2.42
C LEU A 246 19.17 -11.13 -2.32
N PHE A 247 18.19 -11.35 -3.19
CA PHE A 247 16.91 -10.64 -3.12
C PHE A 247 16.13 -10.94 -1.84
N LEU A 248 16.14 -12.18 -1.37
CA LEU A 248 15.48 -12.57 -0.14
C LEU A 248 16.30 -12.13 1.11
N GLY A 249 17.53 -11.67 0.94
CA GLY A 249 18.39 -11.18 2.02
C GLY A 249 18.92 -12.29 2.91
N PHE A 250 19.30 -13.43 2.32
CA PHE A 250 19.96 -14.54 3.01
C PHE A 250 21.49 -14.40 3.05
N PHE A 251 22.08 -13.54 2.22
CA PHE A 251 23.52 -13.20 2.22
C PHE A 251 23.68 -11.69 2.38
N ASP A 252 24.67 -11.29 3.17
CA ASP A 252 25.12 -9.91 3.43
C ASP A 252 26.37 -9.60 2.59
#